data_AF-X0UTJ2-F1
#
_entry.id   AF-X0UTJ2-F1
#
_cell.length_a   1.000
_cell.length_b   1.000
_cell.length_c   1.000
_cell.angle_alpha   90.00
_cell.angle_beta   90.00
_cell.angle_gamma   90.00
#
_symmetry.space_group_name_H-M   'P 1'
#
loop_
_entity.id
_entity.type
_entity.pdbx_description
1 polymer ?
#
loop_
_entity_poly.entity_id
_entity_poly.type
_entity_poly.pdbx_seq_one_letter_code
_entity_poly.pdbx_strand_id
1 'polypeptide(L)'
;TAMAIIAILIGLLVPTITLIQKTAQKVKQKSQFHGIEIALESFRTDFGDYPESFYDSNVDPGYCGAQKLAEAIVGWDGFGVHPQTDFRSDGMNDVSVPPDGNRELIYDVVRGIVEAGTGTLLQSSADNHRVRKGPYLELEAANAVKLDDLYWAVGALELDTYVLVDMFSKVTHKQTNKKIGMPILYYKADVGGTKHEAFPGVAGNVYEVIDNEEIYTAPPPFDNTARHPLDGQIDLFYTPTANPNFPGPPRRPYRSESFIL
;
A
#
# COMPACT_ATOMS: atom_id res chain seq x y z
N THR A 1 27.58 -25.82 41.42
CA THR A 1 27.53 -24.36 41.69
C THR A 1 27.58 -23.53 40.41
N ALA A 2 28.51 -23.78 39.47
CA ALA A 2 28.58 -23.04 38.19
C ALA A 2 27.26 -23.04 37.38
N MET A 3 26.60 -24.20 37.26
CA MET A 3 25.33 -24.32 36.52
C MET A 3 24.20 -23.45 37.09
N ALA A 4 24.14 -23.27 38.42
CA ALA A 4 23.12 -22.45 39.07
C ALA A 4 23.32 -20.96 38.77
N ILE A 5 24.58 -20.51 38.72
CA ILE A 5 24.92 -19.13 38.38
C ILE A 5 24.54 -18.83 36.92
N ILE A 6 24.86 -19.75 36.00
CA ILE A 6 24.50 -19.60 34.57
C ILE A 6 22.97 -19.52 34.40
N ALA A 7 22.20 -20.38 35.08
CA ALA A 7 20.74 -20.36 35.00
C ALA A 7 20.14 -19.04 35.49
N ILE A 8 20.67 -18.46 36.58
CA ILE A 8 20.23 -17.17 37.10
C ILE A 8 20.54 -16.05 36.10
N LEU A 9 21.74 -16.04 35.51
CA LEU A 9 22.13 -15.04 34.51
C LEU A 9 21.25 -15.11 33.25
N ILE A 10 21.00 -16.31 32.72
CA ILE A 10 20.12 -16.48 31.55
C ILE A 10 18.69 -16.02 31.88
N GLY A 11 18.18 -16.35 33.07
CA GLY A 11 16.85 -15.92 33.52
C GLY A 11 16.68 -14.39 33.54
N LEU A 12 17.73 -13.66 33.88
CA LEU A 12 17.73 -12.19 33.87
C LEU A 12 17.89 -11.58 32.47
N LEU A 13 18.51 -12.30 31.53
CA LEU A 13 18.79 -11.80 30.18
C LEU A 13 17.61 -11.93 29.22
N VAL A 14 16.82 -13.00 29.33
CA VAL A 14 15.72 -13.29 28.38
C VAL A 14 14.69 -12.15 28.25
N PRO A 15 14.18 -11.54 29.34
CA PRO A 15 13.23 -10.42 29.24
C PRO A 15 13.83 -9.21 28.52
N THR A 16 15.10 -8.90 28.81
CA THR A 16 15.82 -7.77 28.22
C THR A 16 16.02 -7.97 26.71
N ILE A 17 16.41 -9.16 26.28
CA ILE A 17 16.57 -9.48 24.85
C ILE A 17 15.24 -9.30 24.11
N THR A 18 14.14 -9.78 24.68
CA THR A 18 12.80 -9.64 24.08
C THR A 18 12.40 -8.17 23.93
N LEU A 19 12.70 -7.34 24.93
CA LEU A 19 12.45 -5.89 24.87
C LEU A 19 13.29 -5.21 23.78
N ILE A 20 14.58 -5.54 23.68
CA ILE A 20 15.48 -5.01 22.65
C ILE A 20 14.98 -5.36 21.25
N GLN A 21 14.57 -6.61 21.03
CA GLN A 21 14.01 -7.06 19.74
C GLN A 21 12.75 -6.27 19.35
N LYS A 22 11.81 -6.09 20.30
CA LYS A 22 10.59 -5.30 20.06
C LYS A 22 10.91 -3.83 19.73
N THR A 23 11.86 -3.24 20.45
CA THR A 23 12.30 -1.86 20.17
C THR A 23 12.96 -1.76 18.80
N ALA A 24 13.83 -2.71 18.45
CA ALA A 24 14.47 -2.77 17.15
C ALA A 24 13.44 -2.91 16.00
N GLN A 25 12.41 -3.76 16.16
CA GLN A 25 11.32 -3.88 15.19
C GLN A 25 10.56 -2.56 15.02
N LYS A 26 10.23 -1.86 16.11
CA LYS A 26 9.58 -0.54 16.03
C LYS A 26 10.45 0.49 15.32
N VAL A 27 11.76 0.50 15.57
CA VAL A 27 12.69 1.41 14.87
C VAL A 27 12.77 1.08 13.38
N LYS A 28 12.83 -0.21 13.01
CA LYS A 28 12.78 -0.65 11.61
C LYS A 28 11.50 -0.19 10.93
N GLN A 29 10.33 -0.37 11.57
CA GLN A 29 9.05 0.08 11.02
C GLN A 29 9.03 1.60 10.79
N LYS A 30 9.50 2.37 11.78
CA LYS A 30 9.59 3.83 11.65
C LYS A 30 10.52 4.25 10.51
N SER A 31 11.65 3.57 10.35
CA SER A 31 12.56 3.81 9.24
C SER A 31 11.92 3.50 7.89
N GLN A 32 11.15 2.42 7.79
CA GLN A 32 10.42 2.06 6.57
C GLN A 32 9.38 3.15 6.23
N PHE A 33 8.55 3.54 7.19
CA PHE A 33 7.57 4.61 6.98
C PHE A 33 8.21 5.92 6.59
N HIS A 34 9.34 6.29 7.22
CA HIS A 34 10.07 7.49 6.80
C HIS A 34 10.57 7.40 5.36
N GLY A 35 11.04 6.23 4.92
CA GLY A 35 11.40 5.99 3.51
C GLY A 35 10.21 6.13 2.57
N ILE A 36 9.06 5.57 2.93
CA ILE A 36 7.80 5.69 2.17
C ILE A 36 7.35 7.16 2.10
N GLU A 37 7.47 7.93 3.19
CA GLU A 37 7.15 9.35 3.20
C GLU A 37 8.01 10.14 2.21
N ILE A 38 9.33 9.93 2.21
CA ILE A 38 10.23 10.60 1.25
C ILE A 38 9.89 10.20 -0.19
N ALA A 39 9.57 8.92 -0.42
CA ALA A 39 9.17 8.42 -1.72
C ALA A 39 7.88 9.10 -2.22
N LEU A 40 6.87 9.24 -1.35
CA LEU A 40 5.61 9.91 -1.68
C LEU A 40 5.76 11.42 -1.93
N GLU A 41 6.65 12.10 -1.21
CA GLU A 41 6.97 13.52 -1.49
C GLU A 41 7.69 13.69 -2.84
N SER A 42 8.55 12.72 -3.20
CA SER A 42 9.21 12.70 -4.51
C SER A 42 8.19 12.43 -5.63
N PHE A 43 7.31 11.45 -5.44
CA PHE A 43 6.18 11.19 -6.35
C PHE A 43 5.33 12.46 -6.55
N ARG A 44 4.95 13.13 -5.46
CA ARG A 44 4.17 14.38 -5.51
C ARG A 44 4.89 15.48 -6.29
N THR A 45 6.21 15.54 -6.21
CA THR A 45 7.00 16.53 -6.97
C THR A 45 6.92 16.28 -8.48
N ASP A 46 6.93 15.01 -8.89
CA ASP A 46 6.88 14.61 -10.30
C ASP A 46 5.46 14.63 -10.90
N PHE A 47 4.44 14.29 -10.10
CA PHE A 47 3.05 14.12 -10.53
C PHE A 47 2.10 15.25 -10.09
N GLY A 48 2.55 16.13 -9.19
CA GLY A 48 1.79 17.27 -8.66
C GLY A 48 0.97 16.98 -7.41
N ASP A 49 0.60 15.72 -7.17
CA ASP A 49 -0.17 15.28 -6.01
C ASP A 49 0.23 13.87 -5.55
N TYR A 50 -0.26 13.44 -4.38
CA TYR A 50 -0.13 12.06 -3.91
C TYR A 50 -0.96 11.08 -4.75
N PRO A 51 -0.54 9.81 -4.87
CA PRO A 51 -1.27 8.80 -5.62
C PRO A 51 -2.65 8.60 -5.01
N GLU A 52 -3.65 8.31 -5.84
CA GLU A 52 -5.01 8.11 -5.35
C GLU A 52 -5.12 6.85 -4.50
N SER A 53 -5.89 6.89 -3.42
CA SER A 53 -6.23 5.70 -2.62
C SER A 53 -7.64 5.18 -2.86
N PHE A 54 -8.47 5.94 -3.58
CA PHE A 54 -9.89 5.66 -3.75
C PHE A 54 -10.13 4.25 -4.31
N TYR A 55 -10.95 3.47 -3.60
CA TYR A 55 -11.39 2.16 -4.05
C TYR A 55 -12.80 2.24 -4.66
N ASP A 56 -12.92 1.88 -5.94
CA ASP A 56 -14.20 1.83 -6.64
C ASP A 56 -14.49 0.41 -7.14
N SER A 57 -15.33 -0.30 -6.41
CA SER A 57 -15.75 -1.65 -6.74
C SER A 57 -16.55 -1.77 -8.04
N ASN A 58 -17.04 -0.66 -8.61
CA ASN A 58 -17.78 -0.68 -9.88
C ASN A 58 -16.88 -0.44 -11.10
N VAL A 59 -15.75 0.23 -10.92
CA VAL A 59 -14.84 0.63 -12.01
C VAL A 59 -13.61 -0.28 -12.07
N ASP A 60 -13.05 -0.60 -10.92
CA ASP A 60 -11.92 -1.51 -10.79
C ASP A 60 -11.90 -2.14 -9.38
N PRO A 61 -12.72 -3.19 -9.16
CA PRO A 61 -12.75 -3.90 -7.88
C PRO A 61 -11.44 -4.64 -7.58
N GLY A 62 -10.52 -4.71 -8.55
CA GLY A 62 -9.24 -5.39 -8.42
C GLY A 62 -8.16 -4.59 -7.69
N TYR A 63 -8.38 -3.30 -7.40
CA TYR A 63 -7.31 -2.38 -7.05
C TYR A 63 -7.64 -1.39 -5.91
N CYS A 64 -7.13 -1.69 -4.72
CA CYS A 64 -7.29 -0.87 -3.51
C CYS A 64 -6.09 0.07 -3.25
N GLY A 65 -6.22 0.97 -2.28
CA GLY A 65 -5.22 1.97 -1.94
C GLY A 65 -3.82 1.41 -1.66
N ALA A 66 -3.70 0.27 -1.00
CA ALA A 66 -2.40 -0.37 -0.74
C ALA A 66 -1.68 -0.83 -2.01
N GLN A 67 -2.42 -1.30 -3.02
CA GLN A 67 -1.84 -1.68 -4.32
C GLN A 67 -1.43 -0.43 -5.10
N LYS A 68 -2.27 0.61 -5.10
CA LYS A 68 -1.96 1.92 -5.72
C LYS A 68 -0.70 2.55 -5.12
N LEU A 69 -0.50 2.45 -3.80
CA LEU A 69 0.72 2.87 -3.13
C LEU A 69 1.95 2.12 -3.65
N ALA A 70 1.86 0.80 -3.77
CA ALA A 70 2.98 0.00 -4.27
C ALA A 70 3.31 0.36 -5.71
N GLU A 71 2.32 0.47 -6.60
CA GLU A 71 2.55 0.94 -7.97
C GLU A 71 3.19 2.32 -8.00
N ALA A 72 2.72 3.27 -7.20
CA ALA A 72 3.26 4.63 -7.18
C ALA A 72 4.75 4.65 -6.78
N ILE A 73 5.16 3.78 -5.84
CA ILE A 73 6.51 3.80 -5.26
C ILE A 73 7.48 2.94 -6.06
N VAL A 74 7.09 1.70 -6.42
CA VAL A 74 7.98 0.73 -7.07
C VAL A 74 7.61 0.46 -8.53
N GLY A 75 6.38 0.76 -8.95
CA GLY A 75 5.85 0.34 -10.24
C GLY A 75 5.36 -1.11 -10.25
N TRP A 76 4.75 -1.51 -11.37
CA TRP A 76 4.22 -2.86 -11.55
C TRP A 76 5.28 -3.97 -11.62
N ASP A 77 6.46 -3.61 -12.08
CA ASP A 77 7.56 -4.53 -12.36
C ASP A 77 8.88 -4.11 -11.68
N GLY A 78 8.81 -3.11 -10.79
CA GLY A 78 9.97 -2.58 -10.09
C GLY A 78 10.78 -1.54 -10.87
N PHE A 79 10.38 -1.18 -12.10
CA PHE A 79 11.05 -0.16 -12.90
C PHE A 79 10.40 1.23 -12.81
N GLY A 80 9.59 1.44 -11.78
CA GLY A 80 8.91 2.71 -11.55
C GLY A 80 7.54 2.81 -12.23
N VAL A 81 6.86 3.90 -11.93
CA VAL A 81 5.48 4.19 -12.34
C VAL A 81 5.44 4.88 -13.69
N HIS A 82 4.48 4.51 -14.54
CA HIS A 82 4.29 5.16 -15.83
C HIS A 82 3.57 6.51 -15.67
N PRO A 83 3.98 7.60 -16.33
CA PRO A 83 3.34 8.92 -16.18
C PRO A 83 1.86 8.97 -16.54
N GLN A 84 1.43 8.06 -17.42
CA GLN A 84 0.04 7.88 -17.83
C GLN A 84 -0.63 6.74 -17.06
N THR A 85 -0.25 6.44 -15.81
CA THR A 85 -1.01 5.48 -15.02
C THR A 85 -2.37 6.05 -14.63
N ASP A 86 -3.40 5.20 -14.71
CA ASP A 86 -4.75 5.45 -14.17
C ASP A 86 -4.98 4.62 -12.89
N PHE A 87 -3.91 4.05 -12.32
CA PHE A 87 -3.93 3.19 -11.13
C PHE A 87 -5.00 2.10 -11.22
N ARG A 88 -4.84 1.19 -12.18
CA ARG A 88 -5.76 0.10 -12.45
C ARG A 88 -5.09 -1.25 -12.24
N SER A 89 -5.87 -2.25 -11.83
CA SER A 89 -5.44 -3.64 -11.61
C SER A 89 -5.07 -4.39 -12.89
N ASP A 90 -5.43 -3.88 -14.07
CA ASP A 90 -5.10 -4.45 -15.37
C ASP A 90 -3.88 -3.78 -16.01
N GLY A 91 -3.36 -2.70 -15.40
CA GLY A 91 -2.24 -1.94 -15.93
C GLY A 91 -2.54 -1.29 -17.29
N MET A 92 -3.82 -1.08 -17.62
CA MET A 92 -4.23 -0.49 -18.88
C MET A 92 -4.59 0.99 -18.75
N ASN A 93 -4.31 1.80 -19.77
CA ASN A 93 -4.85 3.15 -19.89
C ASN A 93 -5.01 3.54 -21.37
N ASP A 94 -5.88 4.51 -21.67
CA ASP A 94 -5.96 5.14 -22.99
C ASP A 94 -4.81 6.14 -23.13
N VAL A 95 -3.77 5.76 -23.87
CA VAL A 95 -2.61 6.62 -24.11
C VAL A 95 -2.61 7.23 -25.52
N SER A 96 -3.65 6.96 -26.30
CA SER A 96 -3.77 7.44 -27.67
C SER A 96 -3.96 8.97 -27.71
N VAL A 97 -3.42 9.62 -28.75
CA VAL A 97 -3.53 11.07 -28.94
C VAL A 97 -4.03 11.36 -30.35
N PRO A 98 -5.30 11.79 -30.52
CA PRO A 98 -6.32 11.99 -29.48
C PRO A 98 -6.82 10.68 -28.85
N PRO A 99 -7.41 10.72 -27.63
CA PRO A 99 -8.03 9.55 -27.00
C PRO A 99 -9.10 8.93 -27.90
N ASP A 100 -9.02 7.63 -28.10
CA ASP A 100 -9.95 6.86 -28.94
C ASP A 100 -10.91 5.98 -28.12
N GLY A 101 -10.73 5.93 -26.79
CA GLY A 101 -11.53 5.14 -25.86
C GLY A 101 -11.07 3.69 -25.72
N ASN A 102 -10.04 3.27 -26.46
CA ASN A 102 -9.38 2.00 -26.26
C ASN A 102 -8.29 2.14 -25.19
N ARG A 103 -7.96 1.04 -24.52
CA ARG A 103 -6.95 1.03 -23.48
C ARG A 103 -5.82 0.10 -23.87
N GLU A 104 -4.59 0.56 -23.64
CA GLU A 104 -3.37 -0.18 -23.88
C GLU A 104 -2.70 -0.58 -22.58
N LEU A 105 -2.03 -1.74 -22.58
CA LEU A 105 -1.17 -2.14 -21.47
C LEU A 105 0.07 -1.23 -21.41
N ILE A 106 0.15 -0.36 -20.41
CA ILE A 106 1.22 0.64 -20.30
C ILE A 106 2.50 0.11 -19.64
N TYR A 107 2.44 -1.09 -19.06
CA TYR A 107 3.58 -1.75 -18.40
C TYR A 107 4.19 -2.91 -19.20
N ASP A 108 3.92 -3.02 -20.51
CA ASP A 108 4.50 -4.11 -21.34
C ASP A 108 6.00 -3.88 -21.61
N VAL A 109 6.83 -4.57 -20.84
CA VAL A 109 8.30 -4.52 -20.94
C VAL A 109 8.86 -5.16 -22.22
N VAL A 110 8.08 -5.96 -22.94
CA VAL A 110 8.55 -6.72 -24.11
C VAL A 110 8.21 -5.97 -25.39
N ARG A 111 6.95 -5.57 -25.55
CA ARG A 111 6.44 -4.96 -26.78
C ARG A 111 6.45 -3.43 -26.72
N GLY A 112 6.46 -2.84 -25.53
CA GLY A 112 6.10 -1.45 -25.33
C GLY A 112 4.59 -1.25 -25.46
N ILE A 113 4.15 -0.02 -25.70
CA ILE A 113 2.72 0.28 -25.81
C ILE A 113 2.27 0.12 -27.26
N VAL A 114 1.25 -0.72 -27.46
CA VAL A 114 0.68 -1.04 -28.76
C VAL A 114 -0.81 -0.68 -28.74
N GLU A 115 -1.23 0.13 -29.71
CA GLU A 115 -2.62 0.56 -29.90
C GLU A 115 -3.54 -0.65 -30.05
N ALA A 116 -4.61 -0.67 -29.26
CA ALA A 116 -5.59 -1.75 -29.31
C ALA A 116 -6.35 -1.74 -30.65
N GLY A 117 -6.56 -2.93 -31.22
CA GLY A 117 -7.29 -3.12 -32.47
C GLY A 117 -6.48 -2.94 -33.76
N THR A 118 -5.53 -2.01 -33.81
CA THR A 118 -4.67 -1.79 -34.99
C THR A 118 -3.34 -2.54 -34.90
N GLY A 119 -2.81 -2.72 -33.69
CA GLY A 119 -1.47 -3.25 -33.47
C GLY A 119 -0.35 -2.24 -33.76
N THR A 120 -0.69 -0.95 -33.92
CA THR A 120 0.29 0.11 -34.14
C THR A 120 1.15 0.32 -32.90
N LEU A 121 2.47 0.37 -33.05
CA LEU A 121 3.37 0.67 -31.94
C LEU A 121 3.27 2.16 -31.59
N LEU A 122 2.67 2.47 -30.44
CA LEU A 122 2.59 3.83 -29.89
C LEU A 122 3.89 4.22 -29.20
N GLN A 123 4.51 3.27 -28.50
CA GLN A 123 5.75 3.48 -27.78
C GLN A 123 6.58 2.19 -27.77
N SER A 124 7.87 2.27 -28.10
CA SER A 124 8.75 1.09 -27.97
C SER A 124 8.97 0.71 -26.50
N SER A 125 9.33 -0.54 -26.22
CA SER A 125 9.67 -0.99 -24.85
C SER A 125 10.77 -0.12 -24.20
N ALA A 126 11.82 0.24 -24.96
CA ALA A 126 12.90 1.10 -24.46
C ALA A 126 12.41 2.52 -24.13
N ASP A 127 11.49 3.06 -24.92
CA ASP A 127 10.89 4.36 -24.66
C ASP A 127 9.96 4.29 -23.44
N ASN A 128 9.20 3.20 -23.31
CA ASN A 128 8.32 2.95 -22.18
C ASN A 128 9.09 2.91 -20.85
N HIS A 129 10.20 2.16 -20.79
CA HIS A 129 11.06 2.17 -19.60
C HIS A 129 11.64 3.55 -19.29
N ARG A 130 11.98 4.33 -20.31
CA ARG A 130 12.63 5.63 -20.15
C ARG A 130 11.68 6.72 -19.66
N VAL A 131 10.39 6.64 -19.97
CA VAL A 131 9.41 7.64 -19.50
C VAL A 131 8.95 7.39 -18.07
N ARG A 132 9.10 6.16 -17.55
CA ARG A 132 8.74 5.82 -16.18
C ARG A 132 9.53 6.65 -15.17
N LYS A 133 8.89 6.91 -14.04
CA LYS A 133 9.45 7.67 -12.92
C LYS A 133 9.68 6.74 -11.74
N GLY A 134 10.75 6.99 -10.98
CA GLY A 134 11.16 6.11 -9.90
C GLY A 134 11.96 4.89 -10.41
N PRO A 135 11.98 3.77 -9.65
CA PRO A 135 11.29 3.58 -8.36
C PRO A 135 11.74 4.62 -7.33
N TYR A 136 10.82 5.11 -6.50
CA TYR A 136 11.09 6.14 -5.49
C TYR A 136 11.62 5.56 -4.17
N LEU A 137 11.56 4.23 -4.04
CA LEU A 137 12.14 3.49 -2.93
C LEU A 137 12.85 2.26 -3.50
N GLU A 138 14.06 1.99 -3.02
CA GLU A 138 14.82 0.79 -3.41
C GLU A 138 14.01 -0.48 -3.14
N LEU A 139 14.01 -1.41 -4.09
CA LEU A 139 13.17 -2.61 -4.04
C LEU A 139 13.43 -3.46 -2.79
N GLU A 140 14.69 -3.54 -2.36
CA GLU A 140 15.11 -4.24 -1.15
C GLU A 140 14.62 -3.57 0.14
N ALA A 141 14.37 -2.26 0.10
CA ALA A 141 13.85 -1.49 1.23
C ALA A 141 12.31 -1.39 1.23
N ALA A 142 11.69 -1.51 0.06
CA ALA A 142 10.24 -1.37 -0.12
C ALA A 142 9.46 -2.52 0.52
N ASN A 143 10.03 -3.72 0.58
CA ASN A 143 9.31 -4.96 0.91
C ASN A 143 8.04 -5.10 0.07
N ALA A 144 8.15 -4.86 -1.24
CA ALA A 144 7.06 -5.11 -2.17
C ALA A 144 6.86 -6.62 -2.33
N VAL A 145 5.64 -7.10 -2.09
CA VAL A 145 5.26 -8.51 -2.17
C VAL A 145 3.97 -8.63 -2.96
N LYS A 146 3.84 -9.67 -3.79
CA LYS A 146 2.60 -9.92 -4.50
C LYS A 146 1.48 -10.32 -3.54
N LEU A 147 0.26 -9.91 -3.82
CA LEU A 147 -0.87 -10.25 -2.96
C LEU A 147 -1.12 -11.77 -2.96
N ASP A 148 -0.90 -12.47 -4.08
CA ASP A 148 -0.90 -13.93 -4.16
C ASP A 148 0.18 -14.60 -3.28
N ASP A 149 1.26 -13.91 -2.94
CA ASP A 149 2.29 -14.47 -2.04
C ASP A 149 1.90 -14.39 -0.57
N LEU A 150 0.88 -13.60 -0.24
CA LEU A 150 0.35 -13.36 1.10
C LEU A 150 -0.95 -14.12 1.34
N TYR A 151 -1.90 -14.00 0.41
CA TYR A 151 -3.27 -14.49 0.56
C TYR A 151 -3.59 -15.60 -0.42
N TRP A 152 -4.62 -16.39 -0.13
CA TRP A 152 -5.22 -17.32 -1.10
C TRP A 152 -6.33 -16.66 -1.92
N ALA A 153 -7.04 -15.71 -1.32
CA ALA A 153 -8.05 -14.85 -1.93
C ALA A 153 -8.24 -13.61 -1.05
N VAL A 154 -8.51 -12.46 -1.66
CA VAL A 154 -8.78 -11.18 -0.98
C VAL A 154 -9.93 -10.49 -1.69
N GLY A 155 -11.14 -11.00 -1.46
CA GLY A 155 -12.35 -10.49 -2.10
C GLY A 155 -12.22 -10.42 -3.63
N ALA A 156 -12.38 -9.22 -4.19
CA ALA A 156 -12.27 -8.98 -5.63
C ALA A 156 -10.89 -8.47 -6.10
N LEU A 157 -9.91 -8.32 -5.20
CA LEU A 157 -8.59 -7.79 -5.55
C LEU A 157 -7.82 -8.71 -6.49
N GLU A 158 -7.12 -8.10 -7.45
CA GLU A 158 -6.21 -8.81 -8.35
C GLU A 158 -4.98 -9.29 -7.59
N LEU A 159 -4.76 -10.60 -7.55
CA LEU A 159 -3.73 -11.21 -6.71
C LEU A 159 -2.33 -11.05 -7.31
N ASP A 160 -2.22 -10.88 -8.63
CA ASP A 160 -0.93 -10.71 -9.33
C ASP A 160 -0.41 -9.25 -9.31
N THR A 161 -0.74 -8.50 -8.26
CA THR A 161 -0.29 -7.13 -8.03
C THR A 161 0.50 -7.02 -6.74
N TYR A 162 1.26 -5.94 -6.59
CA TYR A 162 2.13 -5.73 -5.43
C TYR A 162 1.46 -4.91 -4.34
N VAL A 163 1.83 -5.19 -3.09
CA VAL A 163 1.60 -4.34 -1.91
C VAL A 163 2.92 -4.17 -1.15
N LEU A 164 3.09 -3.06 -0.45
CA LEU A 164 4.19 -2.91 0.50
C LEU A 164 3.82 -3.59 1.81
N VAL A 165 4.72 -4.40 2.38
CA VAL A 165 4.47 -5.05 3.68
C VAL A 165 5.31 -4.47 4.80
N ASP A 166 4.76 -4.50 6.02
CA ASP A 166 5.41 -4.01 7.23
C ASP A 166 6.64 -4.85 7.64
N MET A 167 7.37 -4.40 8.66
CA MET A 167 8.55 -5.08 9.18
C MET A 167 8.22 -6.16 10.21
N PHE A 168 6.94 -6.38 10.52
CA PHE A 168 6.49 -7.32 11.54
C PHE A 168 6.29 -8.69 10.91
N SER A 169 7.35 -9.50 10.94
CA SER A 169 7.47 -10.82 10.30
C SER A 169 6.47 -11.91 10.78
N LYS A 170 5.16 -11.64 10.69
CA LYS A 170 4.06 -12.50 11.13
C LYS A 170 3.62 -13.48 10.05
N VAL A 171 3.59 -13.02 8.80
CA VAL A 171 3.10 -13.77 7.64
C VAL A 171 4.19 -14.71 7.13
N THR A 172 3.80 -15.87 6.61
CA THR A 172 4.71 -16.75 5.88
C THR A 172 4.46 -16.57 4.39
N HIS A 173 5.46 -16.12 3.65
CA HIS A 173 5.40 -15.99 2.19
C HIS A 173 5.16 -17.37 1.55
N LYS A 174 4.13 -17.49 0.70
CA LYS A 174 3.67 -18.79 0.14
C LYS A 174 4.75 -19.48 -0.71
N GLN A 175 5.41 -18.74 -1.60
CA GLN A 175 6.45 -19.33 -2.46
C GLN A 175 7.79 -19.57 -1.74
N THR A 176 8.27 -18.62 -0.93
CA THR A 176 9.63 -18.68 -0.35
C THR A 176 9.69 -19.29 1.05
N ASN A 177 8.55 -19.49 1.73
CA ASN A 177 8.44 -19.90 3.13
C ASN A 177 9.16 -18.97 4.13
N LYS A 178 9.56 -17.77 3.72
CA LYS A 178 10.19 -16.77 4.60
C LYS A 178 9.13 -16.00 5.38
N LYS A 179 9.50 -15.52 6.56
CA LYS A 179 8.64 -14.65 7.37
C LYS A 179 8.70 -13.21 6.87
N ILE A 180 7.53 -12.63 6.60
CA ILE A 180 7.34 -11.27 6.06
C ILE A 180 6.20 -10.55 6.79
N GLY A 181 6.01 -9.27 6.48
CA GLY A 181 5.01 -8.40 7.09
C GLY A 181 3.59 -8.59 6.62
N MET A 182 2.70 -7.77 7.19
CA MET A 182 1.34 -7.53 6.69
C MET A 182 1.31 -6.37 5.70
N PRO A 183 0.34 -6.30 4.78
CA PRO A 183 0.17 -5.13 3.92
C PRO A 183 0.07 -3.82 4.72
N ILE A 184 0.79 -2.80 4.28
CA ILE A 184 0.64 -1.43 4.74
C ILE A 184 -0.56 -0.83 4.01
N LEU A 185 -1.53 -0.31 4.77
CA LEU A 185 -2.71 0.32 4.20
C LEU A 185 -2.38 1.77 3.83
N TYR A 186 -2.99 2.28 2.77
CA TYR A 186 -2.73 3.63 2.29
C TYR A 186 -4.01 4.41 2.10
N TYR A 187 -4.03 5.64 2.63
CA TYR A 187 -5.17 6.54 2.53
C TYR A 187 -4.68 7.94 2.17
N LYS A 188 -5.04 8.41 0.97
CA LYS A 188 -4.87 9.79 0.53
C LYS A 188 -5.96 10.65 1.18
N ALA A 189 -5.59 11.85 1.62
CA ALA A 189 -6.56 12.82 2.11
C ALA A 189 -7.34 13.44 0.94
N ASP A 190 -8.67 13.48 1.04
CA ASP A 190 -9.50 14.38 0.27
C ASP A 190 -9.45 15.78 0.92
N VAL A 191 -8.73 16.70 0.28
CA VAL A 191 -8.59 18.10 0.70
C VAL A 191 -9.93 18.86 0.67
N GLY A 192 -10.86 18.42 -0.19
CA GLY A 192 -12.24 18.93 -0.21
C GLY A 192 -13.12 18.35 0.91
N GLY A 193 -12.66 17.27 1.54
CA GLY A 193 -13.32 16.60 2.65
C GLY A 193 -13.48 17.52 3.86
N THR A 194 -14.67 17.51 4.44
CA THR A 194 -14.99 18.32 5.63
C THR A 194 -15.36 17.49 6.85
N LYS A 195 -15.44 16.17 6.70
CA LYS A 195 -15.88 15.23 7.74
C LYS A 195 -14.75 14.30 8.16
N HIS A 196 -14.92 13.68 9.32
CA HIS A 196 -14.06 12.63 9.86
C HIS A 196 -14.88 11.74 10.80
N GLU A 197 -15.83 11.04 10.19
CA GLU A 197 -16.88 10.30 10.89
C GLU A 197 -16.68 8.79 10.76
N ALA A 198 -16.89 8.06 11.86
CA ALA A 198 -16.72 6.61 11.93
C ALA A 198 -17.89 5.82 11.35
N PHE A 199 -18.33 6.24 10.17
CA PHE A 199 -19.36 5.57 9.39
C PHE A 199 -18.78 5.30 7.98
N PRO A 200 -18.87 4.06 7.47
CA PRO A 200 -18.33 3.72 6.16
C PRO A 200 -19.09 4.45 5.05
N GLY A 201 -18.37 4.91 4.03
CA GLY A 201 -18.96 5.53 2.83
C GLY A 201 -19.63 6.87 3.08
N VAL A 202 -19.28 7.57 4.17
CA VAL A 202 -19.77 8.93 4.40
C VAL A 202 -19.05 9.89 3.48
N ALA A 203 -19.73 10.22 2.38
CA ALA A 203 -19.24 11.22 1.42
C ALA A 203 -18.77 12.50 2.12
N GLY A 204 -17.56 12.93 1.74
CA GLY A 204 -16.90 14.11 2.27
C GLY A 204 -16.04 13.84 3.52
N ASN A 205 -15.77 12.59 3.88
CA ASN A 205 -14.72 12.27 4.83
C ASN A 205 -13.34 12.60 4.22
N VAL A 206 -12.45 13.13 5.05
CA VAL A 206 -11.07 13.43 4.62
C VAL A 206 -10.29 12.16 4.29
N TYR A 207 -10.50 11.08 5.04
CA TYR A 207 -9.95 9.76 4.72
C TYR A 207 -11.08 8.75 4.69
N GLU A 208 -11.11 7.92 3.66
CA GLU A 208 -12.12 6.88 3.51
C GLU A 208 -11.54 5.53 3.92
N VAL A 209 -12.03 4.98 5.05
CA VAL A 209 -11.58 3.66 5.53
C VAL A 209 -11.76 2.57 4.46
N ILE A 210 -12.78 2.72 3.60
CA ILE A 210 -13.15 1.76 2.56
C ILE A 210 -12.12 1.64 1.42
N ASP A 211 -11.17 2.56 1.32
CA ASP A 211 -10.09 2.54 0.32
C ASP A 211 -9.25 1.24 0.37
N ASN A 212 -9.30 0.50 1.47
CA ASN A 212 -8.62 -0.78 1.66
C ASN A 212 -9.55 -1.88 2.18
N GLU A 213 -10.87 -1.77 1.93
CA GLU A 213 -11.88 -2.67 2.51
C GLU A 213 -11.59 -4.14 2.28
N GLU A 214 -11.26 -4.52 1.05
CA GLU A 214 -11.01 -5.91 0.69
C GLU A 214 -9.85 -6.54 1.49
N ILE A 215 -8.81 -5.75 1.84
CA ILE A 215 -7.65 -6.25 2.60
C ILE A 215 -8.03 -6.56 4.05
N TYR A 216 -8.76 -5.67 4.72
CA TYR A 216 -9.09 -5.86 6.13
C TYR A 216 -10.36 -6.70 6.35
N THR A 217 -11.24 -6.84 5.36
CA THR A 217 -12.37 -7.78 5.44
C THR A 217 -11.94 -9.21 5.19
N ALA A 218 -10.85 -9.43 4.44
CA ALA A 218 -10.24 -10.74 4.31
C ALA A 218 -9.63 -11.22 5.64
N PRO A 219 -9.70 -12.54 5.94
CA PRO A 219 -8.98 -13.11 7.07
C PRO A 219 -7.48 -12.80 6.99
N PRO A 220 -6.83 -12.43 8.10
CA PRO A 220 -5.38 -12.22 8.10
C PRO A 220 -4.63 -13.43 7.54
N PRO A 221 -3.57 -13.24 6.74
CA PRO A 221 -2.87 -14.32 6.04
C PRO A 221 -2.10 -15.26 6.99
N PHE A 222 -1.97 -14.89 8.27
CA PHE A 222 -1.40 -15.74 9.32
C PHE A 222 -2.45 -16.44 10.21
N ASP A 223 -3.74 -16.10 10.08
CA ASP A 223 -4.85 -16.67 10.85
C ASP A 223 -6.16 -16.57 10.04
N ASN A 224 -6.53 -17.66 9.38
CA ASN A 224 -7.72 -17.74 8.54
C ASN A 224 -9.05 -17.78 9.32
N THR A 225 -9.00 -17.79 10.65
CA THR A 225 -10.19 -17.80 11.53
C THR A 225 -10.46 -16.44 12.15
N ALA A 226 -9.46 -15.58 12.19
CA ALA A 226 -9.58 -14.23 12.72
C ALA A 226 -10.21 -13.29 11.69
N ARG A 227 -10.98 -12.33 12.19
CA ARG A 227 -11.34 -11.12 11.44
C ARG A 227 -10.37 -10.01 11.81
N HIS A 228 -10.03 -9.16 10.85
CA HIS A 228 -9.25 -7.96 11.16
C HIS A 228 -10.07 -7.06 12.09
N PRO A 229 -9.46 -6.37 13.08
CA PRO A 229 -10.22 -5.46 13.95
C PRO A 229 -10.98 -4.35 13.22
N LEU A 230 -10.48 -3.91 12.06
CA LEU A 230 -11.19 -2.93 11.21
C LEU A 230 -12.46 -3.50 10.56
N ASP A 231 -12.57 -4.83 10.40
CA ASP A 231 -13.80 -5.50 9.98
C ASP A 231 -14.80 -5.49 11.16
N GLY A 232 -15.62 -4.43 11.20
CA GLY A 232 -16.69 -4.23 12.17
C GLY A 232 -16.39 -3.21 13.28
N GLN A 233 -15.16 -2.69 13.41
CA GLN A 233 -14.82 -1.62 14.36
C GLN A 233 -14.10 -0.46 13.66
N ILE A 234 -14.82 0.20 12.76
CA ILE A 234 -14.32 1.35 11.98
C ILE A 234 -13.85 2.51 12.88
N ASP A 235 -14.38 2.64 14.10
CA ASP A 235 -13.89 3.58 15.11
C ASP A 235 -12.39 3.44 15.42
N LEU A 236 -11.82 2.23 15.25
CA LEU A 236 -10.38 1.98 15.43
C LEU A 236 -9.52 2.71 14.40
N PHE A 237 -10.10 3.09 13.25
CA PHE A 237 -9.44 3.92 12.25
C PHE A 237 -9.62 5.41 12.53
N TYR A 238 -10.86 5.86 12.75
CA TYR A 238 -11.15 7.29 12.87
C TYR A 238 -10.71 7.90 14.22
N THR A 239 -10.71 7.12 15.31
CA THR A 239 -10.34 7.63 16.64
C THR A 239 -8.85 7.98 16.73
N PRO A 240 -7.90 7.12 16.32
CA PRO A 240 -6.46 7.44 16.41
C PRO A 240 -6.01 8.49 15.38
N THR A 241 -6.74 8.63 14.28
CA THR A 241 -6.42 9.60 13.21
C THR A 241 -7.00 10.99 13.49
N ALA A 242 -7.96 11.12 14.42
CA ALA A 242 -8.53 12.40 14.83
C ALA A 242 -7.49 13.28 15.55
N ASN A 243 -7.50 14.59 15.25
CA ASN A 243 -6.65 15.56 15.93
C ASN A 243 -7.32 15.99 17.26
N PRO A 244 -6.76 15.68 18.43
CA PRO A 244 -7.35 15.99 19.73
C PRO A 244 -7.41 17.50 20.00
N ASN A 245 -6.64 18.33 19.27
CA ASN A 245 -6.71 19.78 19.39
C ASN A 245 -7.96 20.38 18.73
N PHE A 246 -8.66 19.61 17.89
CA PHE A 246 -9.89 20.02 17.20
C PHE A 246 -11.04 19.02 17.44
N PRO A 247 -11.53 18.88 18.68
CA PRO A 247 -12.49 17.84 19.05
C PRO A 247 -13.95 18.14 18.62
N GLY A 248 -14.23 19.39 18.23
CA GLY A 248 -15.57 19.84 17.85
C GLY A 248 -16.03 19.30 16.49
N PRO A 249 -17.34 19.26 16.20
CA PRO A 249 -17.85 18.89 14.90
C PRO A 249 -17.68 20.06 13.88
N PRO A 250 -17.18 19.79 12.66
CA PRO A 250 -16.65 18.51 12.23
C PRO A 250 -15.26 18.24 12.82
N ARG A 251 -15.02 16.99 13.22
CA ARG A 251 -13.70 16.56 13.72
C ARG A 251 -12.70 16.66 12.57
N ARG A 252 -11.53 17.23 12.84
CA ARG A 252 -10.42 17.29 11.86
C ARG A 252 -9.41 16.18 12.15
N PRO A 253 -8.97 15.39 11.17
CA PRO A 253 -7.90 14.44 11.40
C PRO A 253 -6.52 15.11 11.37
N TYR A 254 -5.52 14.37 11.80
CA TYR A 254 -4.14 14.69 11.49
C TYR A 254 -3.90 14.63 9.97
N ARG A 255 -2.97 15.45 9.50
CA ARG A 255 -2.45 15.38 8.12
C ARG A 255 -3.50 15.55 7.01
N SER A 256 -4.61 16.26 7.25
CA SER A 256 -5.77 16.41 6.33
C SER A 256 -5.48 16.93 4.91
N GLU A 257 -4.23 17.24 4.60
CA GLU A 257 -3.75 17.75 3.30
C GLU A 257 -2.72 16.80 2.66
N SER A 258 -2.61 15.56 3.14
CA SER A 258 -1.60 14.60 2.70
C SER A 258 -2.09 13.16 2.70
N PHE A 259 -1.52 12.28 3.54
CA PHE A 259 -1.85 10.86 3.59
C PHE A 259 -1.57 10.26 4.98
N ILE A 260 -2.08 9.06 5.20
CA ILE A 260 -1.75 8.20 6.35
C ILE A 260 -1.45 6.76 5.90
N LEU A 261 -0.68 6.05 6.73
CA LEU A 261 -0.24 4.66 6.58
C LEU A 261 -0.58 3.84 7.83
#